data_AF-A0A2A4FQ07-F1
#
_entry.id   AF-A0A2A4FQ07-F1
#
_cell.length_a   1.000
_cell.length_b   1.000
_cell.length_c   1.000
_cell.angle_alpha   90.00
_cell.angle_beta   90.00
_cell.angle_gamma   90.00
#
_symmetry.space_group_name_H-M   'P 1'
#
loop_
_entity.id
_entity.type
_entity.pdbx_description
1 polymer ?
#
loop_
_entity_poly.entity_id
_entity_poly.type
_entity_poly.pdbx_seq_one_letter_code
_entity_poly.pdbx_strand_id
1 'polypeptide(L)'
;MARVDSKLVQGSEAWFDMVGTVMSDAAARAGLPADLNISLVERYTDGSLLLNGLIQGLRFEIVAGKPRFRIGAGPTERGDILIEITSAAARELNLLHAADPAYHAALGRFIESGEMRIDGDPARLGDWLGSVHDPIVDRTR
;
A
#
# COMPACT_ATOMS: atom_id res chain seq x y z
N MET A 1 -29.76 6.27 -4.04
CA MET A 1 -29.21 5.41 -5.11
C MET A 1 -28.17 4.52 -4.45
N ALA A 2 -28.48 3.25 -4.21
CA ALA A 2 -27.52 2.34 -3.57
C ALA A 2 -26.41 2.04 -4.57
N ARG A 3 -25.20 2.56 -4.33
CA ARG A 3 -24.04 2.21 -5.13
C ARG A 3 -23.67 0.78 -4.73
N VAL A 4 -23.83 -0.16 -5.66
CA VAL A 4 -23.21 -1.48 -5.51
C VAL A 4 -21.71 -1.22 -5.66
N ASP A 5 -21.04 -0.90 -4.56
CA ASP A 5 -19.59 -0.74 -4.54
C ASP A 5 -19.00 -2.11 -4.88
N SER A 6 -18.64 -2.27 -6.15
CA SER A 6 -18.09 -3.51 -6.67
C SER A 6 -16.69 -3.65 -6.10
N LYS A 7 -16.53 -4.47 -5.06
CA LYS A 7 -15.23 -4.77 -4.46
C LYS A 7 -14.24 -5.22 -5.53
N LEU A 8 -13.02 -4.71 -5.43
CA LEU A 8 -11.93 -4.94 -6.38
C LEU A 8 -11.10 -6.13 -5.94
N VAL A 9 -10.64 -6.92 -6.90
CA VAL A 9 -9.78 -8.08 -6.62
C VAL A 9 -8.42 -7.57 -6.19
N GLN A 10 -8.00 -7.96 -4.99
CA GLN A 10 -6.69 -7.60 -4.45
C GLN A 10 -5.55 -7.92 -5.44
N GLY A 11 -4.60 -7.01 -5.61
CA GLY A 11 -3.45 -7.17 -6.51
C GLY A 11 -3.76 -6.95 -8.01
N SER A 12 -5.02 -6.70 -8.39
CA SER A 12 -5.34 -6.25 -9.76
C SER A 12 -4.92 -4.80 -9.98
N GLU A 13 -4.75 -4.39 -11.25
CA GLU A 13 -4.40 -3.00 -11.61
C GLU A 13 -5.44 -2.01 -11.07
N ALA A 14 -6.74 -2.31 -11.22
CA ALA A 14 -7.82 -1.49 -10.67
C ALA A 14 -7.74 -1.37 -9.13
N TRP A 15 -7.32 -2.43 -8.45
CA TRP A 15 -7.14 -2.39 -7.00
C TRP A 15 -5.96 -1.51 -6.60
N PHE A 16 -4.82 -1.60 -7.28
CA PHE A 16 -3.67 -0.71 -7.02
C PHE A 16 -3.99 0.76 -7.33
N ASP A 17 -4.76 1.02 -8.39
CA ASP A 17 -5.26 2.38 -8.69
C ASP A 17 -6.13 2.93 -7.56
N MET A 18 -7.04 2.09 -7.03
CA MET A 18 -7.87 2.44 -5.87
C MET A 18 -7.03 2.73 -4.63
N VAL A 19 -6.04 1.88 -4.31
CA VAL A 19 -5.11 2.10 -3.19
C VAL A 19 -4.35 3.42 -3.34
N GLY A 20 -3.74 3.65 -4.50
CA GLY A 20 -2.99 4.88 -4.77
C GLY A 20 -3.85 6.14 -4.67
N THR A 21 -5.10 6.06 -5.12
CA THR A 21 -6.09 7.14 -5.00
C THR A 21 -6.44 7.40 -3.54
N VAL A 22 -6.75 6.37 -2.75
CA VAL A 22 -7.07 6.52 -1.31
C VAL A 22 -5.89 7.14 -0.55
N MET A 23 -4.67 6.67 -0.81
CA MET A 23 -3.47 7.22 -0.19
C MET A 23 -3.25 8.68 -0.58
N SER A 24 -3.40 9.02 -1.87
CA SER A 24 -3.22 10.39 -2.37
C SER A 24 -4.25 11.34 -1.76
N ASP A 25 -5.50 10.91 -1.68
CA ASP A 25 -6.60 11.66 -1.08
C ASP A 25 -6.38 11.91 0.41
N ALA A 26 -5.95 10.91 1.15
CA ALA A 26 -5.65 11.02 2.57
C ALA A 26 -4.45 11.96 2.82
N ALA A 27 -3.36 11.78 2.07
CA ALA A 27 -2.18 12.63 2.11
C ALA A 27 -2.51 14.09 1.79
N ALA A 28 -3.32 14.34 0.75
CA ALA A 28 -3.73 15.70 0.37
C ALA A 28 -4.55 16.40 1.47
N ARG A 29 -5.37 15.65 2.22
CA ARG A 29 -6.17 16.17 3.34
C ARG A 29 -5.36 16.38 4.62
N ALA A 30 -4.18 15.75 4.75
CA ALA A 30 -3.36 15.79 5.95
C ALA A 30 -2.60 17.12 6.15
N GLY A 31 -2.63 18.04 5.17
CA GLY A 31 -1.95 19.34 5.28
C GLY A 31 -0.42 19.20 5.36
N LEU A 32 0.15 18.34 4.52
CA LEU A 32 1.58 17.98 4.55
C LEU A 32 2.50 19.21 4.39
N PRO A 33 3.64 19.25 5.10
CA PRO A 33 4.64 20.29 4.91
C PRO A 33 5.11 20.39 3.45
N ALA A 34 5.28 21.62 2.96
CA ALA A 34 5.71 21.87 1.58
C ALA A 34 7.16 21.42 1.30
N ASP A 35 7.94 21.13 2.34
CA ASP A 35 9.31 20.60 2.27
C ASP A 35 9.37 19.08 2.50
N LEU A 36 8.24 18.42 2.79
CA LEU A 36 8.20 16.96 2.93
C LEU A 36 8.49 16.30 1.58
N ASN A 37 9.53 15.48 1.57
CA ASN A 37 9.90 14.60 0.47
C ASN A 37 10.13 13.20 1.03
N ILE A 38 9.34 12.23 0.57
CA ILE A 38 9.43 10.84 1.02
C ILE A 38 8.87 9.89 -0.04
N SER A 39 9.47 8.72 -0.17
CA SER A 39 9.07 7.70 -1.12
C SER A 39 8.86 6.33 -0.46
N LEU A 40 7.75 5.68 -0.82
CA LEU A 40 7.42 4.31 -0.44
C LEU A 40 7.36 3.43 -1.70
N VAL A 41 7.98 2.28 -1.63
CA VAL A 41 7.82 1.20 -2.60
C VAL A 41 7.19 0.03 -1.88
N GLU A 42 6.03 -0.42 -2.33
CA GLU A 42 5.51 -1.74 -2.01
C GLU A 42 5.64 -2.62 -3.25
N ARG A 43 6.10 -3.86 -3.09
CA ARG A 43 6.11 -4.84 -4.18
C ARG A 43 5.85 -6.26 -3.70
N TYR A 44 5.21 -7.03 -4.55
CA TYR A 44 4.98 -8.45 -4.28
C TYR A 44 6.20 -9.27 -4.66
N THR A 45 6.71 -10.08 -3.74
CA THR A 45 7.91 -10.91 -3.96
C THR A 45 7.66 -12.05 -4.95
N ASP A 46 6.41 -12.52 -5.01
CA ASP A 46 5.85 -13.51 -5.95
C ASP A 46 4.88 -12.85 -6.96
N GLY A 47 4.94 -11.52 -7.08
CA GLY A 47 4.06 -10.74 -7.94
C GLY A 47 4.25 -11.04 -9.43
N SER A 48 3.15 -10.99 -10.18
CA SER A 48 3.20 -11.06 -11.64
C SER A 48 3.84 -9.82 -12.25
N LEU A 49 4.47 -9.98 -13.42
CA LEU A 49 4.91 -8.85 -14.23
C LEU A 49 3.70 -8.18 -14.89
N LEU A 50 3.63 -6.87 -14.76
CA LEU A 50 2.70 -5.99 -15.46
C LEU A 50 3.19 -5.76 -16.90
N LEU A 51 2.29 -5.28 -17.77
CA LEU A 51 2.59 -5.05 -19.21
C LEU A 51 3.74 -4.07 -19.45
N ASN A 52 4.04 -3.20 -18.49
CA ASN A 52 5.14 -2.24 -18.53
C ASN A 52 6.45 -2.78 -17.95
N GLY A 53 6.53 -4.08 -17.65
CA GLY A 53 7.73 -4.74 -17.10
C GLY A 53 7.95 -4.54 -15.60
N LEU A 54 7.00 -3.91 -14.91
CA LEU A 54 7.04 -3.74 -13.46
C LEU A 54 6.43 -4.93 -12.74
N ILE A 55 6.79 -5.12 -11.47
CA ILE A 55 6.18 -6.13 -10.59
C ILE A 55 4.92 -5.54 -9.96
N GLN A 56 3.89 -6.37 -9.73
CA GLN A 56 2.73 -6.01 -8.90
C GLN A 56 3.16 -5.33 -7.59
N GLY A 57 2.58 -4.17 -7.33
CA GLY A 57 2.97 -3.30 -6.23
C GLY A 57 2.54 -1.85 -6.45
N LEU A 58 3.07 -0.95 -5.64
CA LEU A 58 2.79 0.48 -5.68
C LEU A 58 4.07 1.27 -5.40
N ARG A 59 4.38 2.26 -6.25
CA ARG A 59 5.31 3.34 -5.92
C ARG A 59 4.47 4.53 -5.48
N PHE A 60 4.66 5.00 -4.25
CA PHE A 60 4.03 6.20 -3.71
C PHE A 60 5.09 7.22 -3.32
N GLU A 61 4.88 8.49 -3.65
CA GLU A 61 5.83 9.55 -3.37
C GLU A 61 5.12 10.80 -2.92
N ILE A 62 5.68 11.49 -1.94
CA ILE A 62 5.34 12.86 -1.61
C ILE A 62 6.53 13.70 -2.05
N VAL A 63 6.30 14.67 -2.94
CA VAL A 63 7.32 15.61 -3.41
C VAL A 63 6.83 17.02 -3.15
N ALA A 64 7.56 17.77 -2.32
CA ALA A 64 7.15 19.08 -1.83
C ALA A 64 5.72 19.10 -1.28
N GLY A 65 5.39 18.13 -0.42
CA GLY A 65 4.07 17.96 0.18
C GLY A 65 2.98 17.46 -0.76
N LYS A 66 3.28 17.14 -2.04
CA LYS A 66 2.30 16.71 -3.03
C LYS A 66 2.39 15.19 -3.26
N PRO A 67 1.31 14.42 -2.99
CA PRO A 67 1.31 12.98 -3.22
C PRO A 67 1.22 12.66 -4.71
N ARG A 68 1.89 11.58 -5.11
CA ARG A 68 1.84 10.96 -6.44
C ARG A 68 2.01 9.46 -6.27
N PHE A 69 1.47 8.69 -7.20
CA PHE A 69 1.69 7.26 -7.22
C PHE A 69 1.84 6.72 -8.64
N ARG A 70 2.39 5.52 -8.72
CA ARG A 70 2.50 4.71 -9.93
C ARG A 70 2.22 3.26 -9.57
N ILE A 71 1.44 2.58 -10.40
CA ILE A 71 1.18 1.15 -10.26
C ILE A 71 2.43 0.37 -10.67
N GLY A 72 2.77 -0.61 -9.84
CA GLY A 72 3.92 -1.47 -9.96
C GLY A 72 5.22 -0.85 -9.48
N ALA A 73 6.22 -1.69 -9.27
CA ALA A 73 7.57 -1.28 -8.87
C ALA A 73 8.63 -2.08 -9.63
N GLY A 74 9.79 -1.48 -9.85
CA GLY A 74 10.94 -2.16 -10.42
C GLY A 74 11.49 -3.25 -9.48
N PRO A 75 12.10 -4.32 -10.02
CA PRO A 75 12.64 -5.44 -9.24
C PRO A 75 13.74 -5.02 -8.26
N THR A 76 14.45 -3.94 -8.56
CA THR A 76 15.52 -3.36 -7.74
C THR A 76 15.20 -1.94 -7.27
N GLU A 77 13.98 -1.46 -7.53
CA GLU A 77 13.56 -0.12 -7.13
C GLU A 77 13.61 0.01 -5.60
N ARG A 78 14.00 1.20 -5.14
CA ARG A 78 14.17 1.56 -3.72
C ARG A 78 13.47 2.88 -3.45
N GLY A 79 12.90 3.01 -2.26
CA GLY A 79 12.40 4.27 -1.70
C GLY A 79 13.03 4.53 -0.35
N ASP A 80 12.64 5.61 0.31
CA ASP A 80 12.90 5.83 1.73
C ASP A 80 12.33 4.70 2.59
N ILE A 81 11.23 4.10 2.10
CA ILE A 81 10.57 2.94 2.67
C ILE A 81 10.41 1.90 1.55
N LEU A 82 10.77 0.65 1.82
CA LEU A 82 10.52 -0.50 0.97
C LEU A 82 9.75 -1.56 1.76
N ILE A 83 8.58 -1.93 1.27
CA ILE A 83 7.78 -3.05 1.74
C ILE A 83 7.84 -4.13 0.66
N GLU A 84 8.39 -5.28 1.03
CA GLU A 84 8.34 -6.49 0.21
C GLU A 84 7.41 -7.47 0.90
N ILE A 85 6.41 -7.98 0.19
CA ILE A 85 5.40 -8.85 0.77
C ILE A 85 5.00 -9.95 -0.22
N THR A 86 4.60 -11.14 0.21
CA THR A 86 3.98 -12.10 -0.71
C THR A 86 2.56 -11.65 -1.07
N SER A 87 2.09 -12.01 -2.26
CA SER A 87 0.74 -11.72 -2.73
C SER A 87 -0.33 -12.31 -1.79
N ALA A 88 -0.08 -13.50 -1.25
CA ALA A 88 -0.94 -14.16 -0.29
C ALA A 88 -1.01 -13.41 1.05
N ALA A 89 0.13 -13.00 1.60
CA ALA A 89 0.19 -12.23 2.84
C ALA A 89 -0.49 -10.87 2.69
N ALA A 90 -0.23 -10.16 1.58
CA ALA A 90 -0.88 -8.90 1.26
C ALA A 90 -2.39 -9.06 1.14
N ARG A 91 -2.87 -10.15 0.51
CA ARG A 91 -4.30 -10.45 0.41
C ARG A 91 -4.93 -10.67 1.78
N GLU A 92 -4.29 -11.45 2.66
CA GLU A 92 -4.82 -11.70 4.01
C GLU A 92 -4.94 -10.40 4.81
N LEU A 93 -3.90 -9.56 4.81
CA LEU A 93 -3.92 -8.28 5.52
C LEU A 93 -4.99 -7.33 4.98
N ASN A 94 -5.21 -7.30 3.66
CA ASN A 94 -6.21 -6.43 3.02
C ASN A 94 -7.65 -6.97 3.07
N LEU A 95 -7.89 -8.06 3.82
CA LEU A 95 -9.22 -8.56 4.15
C LEU A 95 -9.58 -8.37 5.63
N LEU A 96 -8.66 -7.84 6.43
CA LEU A 96 -8.81 -7.63 7.87
C LEU A 96 -8.74 -6.15 8.20
N HIS A 97 -9.72 -5.62 8.93
CA HIS A 97 -9.67 -4.25 9.43
C HIS A 97 -8.56 -4.09 10.47
N ALA A 98 -7.98 -2.89 10.58
CA ALA A 98 -6.85 -2.61 11.47
C ALA A 98 -7.15 -2.89 12.95
N ALA A 99 -8.41 -2.70 13.37
CA ALA A 99 -8.87 -2.98 14.73
C ALA A 99 -9.16 -4.46 15.00
N ASP A 100 -9.15 -5.32 13.99
CA ASP A 100 -9.32 -6.76 14.17
C ASP A 100 -8.05 -7.35 14.82
N PRO A 101 -8.14 -8.06 15.95
CA PRO A 101 -6.99 -8.73 16.55
C PRO A 101 -6.26 -9.68 15.57
N ALA A 102 -6.97 -10.27 14.61
CA ALA A 102 -6.39 -11.11 13.58
C ALA A 102 -5.44 -10.33 12.66
N TYR A 103 -5.67 -9.04 12.44
CA TYR A 103 -4.78 -8.19 11.64
C TYR A 103 -3.38 -8.12 12.25
N HIS A 104 -3.30 -7.78 13.54
CA HIS A 104 -2.01 -7.68 14.25
C HIS A 104 -1.30 -9.04 14.37
N ALA A 105 -2.07 -10.12 14.59
CA ALA A 105 -1.53 -11.47 14.62
C ALA A 105 -0.96 -11.90 13.25
N ALA A 106 -1.67 -11.62 12.15
CA ALA A 106 -1.21 -11.90 10.79
C ALA A 106 0.03 -11.07 10.43
N LEU A 107 0.01 -9.77 10.73
CA LEU A 107 1.14 -8.87 10.47
C LEU A 107 2.42 -9.35 11.19
N GLY A 108 2.31 -9.67 12.48
CA GLY A 108 3.43 -10.22 13.26
C GLY A 108 3.96 -11.52 12.64
N ARG A 109 3.07 -12.44 12.30
CA ARG A 109 3.43 -13.73 11.69
C ARG A 109 4.18 -13.55 10.36
N PHE A 110 3.75 -12.63 9.49
CA PHE A 110 4.39 -12.42 8.18
C PHE A 110 5.75 -11.75 8.29
N ILE A 111 5.94 -10.87 9.27
CA ILE A 111 7.25 -10.29 9.58
C ILE A 111 8.19 -11.38 10.10
N GLU A 112 7.71 -12.22 11.03
CA GLU A 112 8.50 -13.32 11.60
C GLU A 112 8.86 -14.40 10.57
N SER A 113 7.93 -14.75 9.66
CA SER A 113 8.19 -15.74 8.61
C SER A 113 9.04 -15.19 7.45
N GLY A 114 9.17 -13.87 7.34
CA GLY A 114 9.84 -13.19 6.23
C GLY A 114 8.98 -13.05 4.98
N GLU A 115 7.70 -13.44 5.03
CA GLU A 115 6.72 -13.18 3.97
C GLU A 115 6.40 -11.70 3.82
N MET A 116 6.69 -10.89 4.85
CA MET A 116 6.71 -9.44 4.78
C MET A 116 8.05 -8.91 5.33
N ARG A 117 8.64 -7.95 4.64
CA ARG A 117 9.85 -7.25 5.04
C ARG A 117 9.66 -5.75 4.86
N ILE A 118 10.08 -4.98 5.84
CA ILE A 118 10.06 -3.52 5.80
C ILE A 118 11.50 -3.03 5.97
N ASP A 119 11.95 -2.23 5.01
CA ASP A 119 13.19 -1.45 5.10
C ASP A 119 12.81 0.04 5.13
N GLY A 120 13.44 0.81 6.01
CA GLY A 120 13.01 2.17 6.36
C GLY A 120 11.92 2.22 7.43
N ASP A 121 11.37 3.42 7.67
CA ASP A 121 10.41 3.69 8.73
C ASP A 121 9.09 4.28 8.17
N PRO A 122 8.00 3.49 8.13
CA PRO A 122 6.68 3.96 7.70
C PRO A 122 6.12 5.13 8.52
N ALA A 123 6.54 5.30 9.78
CA ALA A 123 6.08 6.42 10.61
C ALA A 123 6.50 7.78 10.04
N ARG A 124 7.54 7.82 9.18
CA ARG A 124 7.95 9.04 8.45
C ARG A 124 6.90 9.54 7.46
N LEU A 125 5.94 8.71 7.05
CA LEU A 125 4.80 9.16 6.24
C LEU A 125 3.80 9.97 7.09
N GLY A 126 3.78 9.77 8.40
CA GLY A 126 2.88 10.44 9.35
C GLY A 126 1.60 9.66 9.62
N ASP A 127 0.83 10.13 10.61
CA ASP A 127 -0.32 9.42 11.19
C ASP A 127 -1.47 9.19 10.19
N TRP A 128 -1.53 9.97 9.09
CA TRP A 128 -2.56 9.80 8.07
C TRP A 128 -2.51 8.42 7.40
N LEU A 129 -1.34 7.78 7.34
CA LEU A 129 -1.20 6.47 6.71
C LEU A 129 -2.08 5.42 7.41
N GLY A 130 -2.21 5.49 8.75
CA GLY A 130 -3.09 4.59 9.50
C GLY A 130 -4.56 4.71 9.10
N SER A 131 -4.99 5.85 8.56
CA SER A 131 -6.38 6.10 8.15
C SER A 131 -6.76 5.47 6.80
N VAL A 132 -5.80 4.96 6.04
CA VAL A 132 -6.05 4.46 4.66
C VAL A 132 -6.38 2.98 4.60
N HIS A 133 -5.99 2.20 5.61
CA HIS A 133 -6.10 0.74 5.60
C HIS A 133 -7.56 0.27 5.52
N ASP A 134 -8.40 0.69 6.45
CA ASP A 134 -9.80 0.26 6.51
C ASP A 134 -10.61 0.67 5.25
N PRO A 135 -10.49 1.90 4.72
CA PRO A 135 -11.10 2.26 3.43
C PRO A 135 -10.65 1.40 2.24
N ILE A 136 -9.42 0.88 2.26
CA ILE A 136 -8.93 -0.07 1.25
C ILE A 136 -9.61 -1.44 1.47
N VAL A 137 -9.64 -1.95 2.70
CA VAL A 137 -10.29 -3.22 3.07
C VAL A 137 -11.76 -3.24 2.66
N ASP A 138 -12.50 -2.16 2.92
CA ASP A 138 -13.92 -2.02 2.57
C ASP A 138 -14.19 -2.24 1.06
N ARG A 139 -13.20 -1.93 0.22
CA ARG A 139 -13.28 -1.99 -1.24
C ARG A 139 -12.57 -3.22 -1.82
N THR A 140 -12.09 -4.12 -0.97
CA THR A 140 -11.27 -5.28 -1.37
C THR A 140 -12.06 -6.60 -1.30
N ARG A 141 -11.79 -7.50 -2.26
CA ARG A 141 -12.19 -8.92 -2.27
C ARG A 141 -11.09 -9.86 -2.77
#